data_AF-F2DSG7-F1
#
_entry.id   AF-F2DSG7-F1
#
_cell.length_a   1.000
_cell.length_b   1.000
_cell.length_c   1.000
_cell.angle_alpha   90.00
_cell.angle_beta   90.00
_cell.angle_gamma   90.00
#
_symmetry.space_group_name_H-M   'P 1'
#
loop_
_entity.id
_entity.type
_entity.pdbx_description
1 polymer ?
#
loop_
_entity_poly.entity_id
_entity_poly.type
_entity_poly.pdbx_seq_one_letter_code
_entity_poly.pdbx_strand_id
1 'polypeptide(L)' 'MMQKKKGEECNLLPIAEDYFNAMFGEIGEMKGLILDSETSGIISIIYTQSKLYKHDVYLIQKIEDVH' A
#
# COMPACT_ATOMS: atom_id res chain seq x y z
N MET A 1 41.77 8.37 3.74
CA MET A 1 40.58 9.12 3.28
C MET A 1 39.38 8.18 3.39
N MET A 2 38.59 8.28 4.45
CA MET A 2 37.34 7.53 4.59
C MET A 2 36.20 8.44 4.13
N GLN A 3 35.62 8.13 2.98
CA GLN A 3 34.41 8.82 2.53
C GLN A 3 33.26 8.39 3.45
N LYS A 4 32.74 9.32 4.25
CA LYS A 4 31.45 9.15 4.94
C LYS A 4 30.40 8.85 3.88
N LYS A 5 29.81 7.65 3.89
CA LYS A 5 28.57 7.39 3.16
C LYS A 5 27.55 8.43 3.63
N LYS A 6 27.13 9.30 2.70
CA LYS A 6 26.03 10.23 2.87
C LYS A 6 24.85 9.42 3.44
N GLY A 7 24.33 9.80 4.61
CA GLY A 7 23.21 9.09 5.22
C GLY A 7 22.10 8.94 4.20
N GLU A 8 21.75 7.70 3.86
CA GLU A 8 20.64 7.42 2.95
C GLU A 8 19.39 7.95 3.66
N GLU A 9 18.78 9.01 3.10
CA GLU A 9 17.47 9.46 3.53
C GLU A 9 16.51 8.30 3.34
N CYS A 10 16.02 7.74 4.45
CA CYS A 10 15.06 6.66 4.43
C CYS A 10 13.73 7.22 3.92
N ASN A 11 13.46 7.05 2.63
CA ASN A 11 12.18 7.41 2.05
C ASN A 11 11.14 6.36 2.45
N LEU A 12 10.16 6.78 3.23
CA LEU A 12 9.12 5.88 3.76
C LEU A 12 8.10 5.46 2.70
N LEU A 13 7.95 6.22 1.61
CA LEU A 13 6.95 5.92 0.57
C LEU A 13 7.28 4.64 -0.21
N PRO A 14 8.50 4.44 -0.76
CA PRO A 14 8.88 3.17 -1.38
C PRO A 14 8.75 1.98 -0.44
N ILE A 15 9.13 2.15 0.82
CA ILE A 15 9.06 1.07 1.83
C ILE A 15 7.60 0.66 2.08
N ALA A 16 6.70 1.63 2.17
CA ALA A 16 5.27 1.36 2.32
C ALA A 16 4.68 0.72 1.04
N GLU A 17 5.07 1.18 -0.14
CA GLU A 17 4.66 0.57 -1.42
C GLU A 17 5.11 -0.90 -1.50
N ASP A 18 6.34 -1.21 -1.08
CA ASP A 18 6.86 -2.58 -1.03
C ASP A 18 6.07 -3.48 -0.06
N TYR A 19 5.66 -2.95 1.09
CA TYR A 19 4.81 -3.68 2.05
C TYR A 19 3.47 -4.08 1.43
N PHE A 20 2.78 -3.14 0.79
CA PHE A 20 1.50 -3.42 0.13
C PHE A 20 1.67 -4.32 -1.09
N ASN A 21 2.74 -4.17 -1.86
CA ASN A 21 3.05 -5.06 -2.99
C ASN A 21 3.25 -6.51 -2.53
N ALA A 22 3.99 -6.73 -1.43
CA ALA A 22 4.15 -8.05 -0.85
C ALA A 22 2.80 -8.63 -0.40
N MET A 23 1.99 -7.82 0.30
CA MET A 23 0.65 -8.22 0.77
C MET A 23 -0.29 -8.57 -0.39
N PHE A 24 -0.27 -7.80 -1.49
CA PHE A 24 -1.08 -8.11 -2.66
C PHE A 24 -0.55 -9.32 -3.43
N GLY A 25 0.76 -9.57 -3.43
CA GLY A 25 1.39 -10.68 -4.16
C GLY A 25 1.05 -12.07 -3.60
N GLU A 26 0.64 -12.16 -2.33
CA GLU A 26 0.25 -13.44 -1.70
C GLU A 26 -1.07 -14.00 -2.22
N ILE A 27 -1.89 -13.18 -2.89
CA ILE A 27 -3.23 -13.55 -3.37
C ILE A 27 -3.24 -13.48 -4.90
N GLY A 28 -3.58 -14.58 -5.58
CA GLY A 28 -3.50 -14.69 -7.04
C GLY A 28 -4.77 -14.34 -7.82
N GLU A 29 -5.87 -14.02 -7.15
CA GLU A 29 -7.19 -13.79 -7.76
C GLU A 29 -7.73 -12.38 -7.46
N MET A 30 -9.01 -12.12 -7.78
CA MET A 30 -9.71 -10.88 -7.41
C MET A 30 -9.72 -10.66 -5.90
N LYS A 31 -9.36 -9.44 -5.48
CA LYS A 31 -9.19 -9.06 -4.07
C LYS A 31 -10.20 -8.01 -3.69
N GLY A 32 -10.76 -8.18 -2.49
CA GLY A 32 -11.44 -7.13 -1.75
C GLY A 32 -10.51 -6.58 -0.67
N LEU A 33 -10.28 -5.27 -0.70
CA LEU A 33 -9.51 -4.55 0.30
C LEU A 33 -10.48 -3.95 1.32
N ILE A 34 -10.48 -4.50 2.54
CA ILE A 34 -11.25 -3.97 3.67
C ILE A 34 -10.31 -3.13 4.52
N LEU A 35 -10.74 -1.91 4.84
CA LEU A 35 -9.92 -0.90 5.51
C LEU A 35 -10.67 -0.29 6.68
N ASP A 36 -9.97 0.18 7.70
CA ASP A 36 -10.51 1.10 8.69
C ASP A 36 -10.27 2.57 8.26
N SER A 37 -10.73 3.51 9.07
CA SER A 37 -10.57 4.95 8.80
C SER A 37 -9.11 5.39 8.75
N GLU A 38 -8.20 4.74 9.46
CA GLU A 38 -6.77 5.07 9.48
C GLU A 38 -6.04 4.52 8.23
N THR A 39 -6.20 3.23 7.97
CA THR A 39 -5.60 2.52 6.83
C THR A 39 -6.13 3.03 5.49
N SER A 40 -7.39 3.47 5.43
CA SER A 40 -7.95 4.16 4.26
C SER A 40 -7.20 5.45 3.93
N GLY A 41 -6.75 6.20 4.95
CA GLY A 41 -5.94 7.40 4.75
C GLY A 41 -4.56 7.04 4.19
N ILE A 42 -3.90 6.05 4.79
CA ILE A 42 -2.55 5.62 4.41
C ILE A 42 -2.51 5.12 2.96
N ILE A 43 -3.42 4.22 2.57
CA ILE A 43 -3.42 3.65 1.22
C ILE A 43 -3.70 4.69 0.14
N SER A 44 -4.51 5.71 0.45
CA SER A 44 -4.85 6.78 -0.50
C SER A 44 -3.65 7.65 -0.88
N ILE A 45 -2.64 7.73 -0.01
CA ILE A 45 -1.41 8.49 -0.25
C ILE A 45 -0.45 7.71 -1.16
N ILE A 46 -0.44 6.38 -1.05
CA ILE A 46 0.55 5.51 -1.69
C ILE A 46 0.04 5.02 -3.05
N TYR A 47 -1.23 4.62 -3.13
CA TYR A 47 -1.83 4.04 -4.31
C TYR A 47 -2.99 4.87 -4.84
N THR A 48 -2.99 5.11 -6.15
CA THR A 48 -4.18 5.56 -6.86
C THR A 48 -5.12 4.37 -7.11
N GLN A 49 -6.42 4.63 -7.30
CA GLN A 49 -7.38 3.59 -7.67
C GLN A 49 -6.95 2.79 -8.90
N SER A 50 -6.36 3.44 -9.91
CA SER A 50 -5.84 2.76 -11.10
C SER A 50 -4.66 1.84 -10.80
N LYS A 51 -3.81 2.17 -9.82
CA LYS A 51 -2.75 1.26 -9.38
C LYS A 51 -3.34 0.07 -8.62
N LEU A 52 -4.30 0.28 -7.71
CA LEU A 52 -4.97 -0.81 -6.98
C LEU A 52 -5.65 -1.80 -7.94
N TYR A 53 -6.31 -1.28 -8.98
CA TYR A 53 -6.92 -2.10 -10.02
C TYR A 53 -5.93 -3.02 -10.74
N LYS A 54 -4.68 -2.56 -10.95
CA LYS A 54 -3.61 -3.38 -11.56
C LYS A 54 -3.11 -4.51 -10.64
N HIS A 55 -3.43 -4.45 -9.35
CA HIS A 55 -3.12 -5.50 -8.37
C HIS A 55 -4.30 -6.47 -8.15
N ASP A 56 -5.29 -6.44 -9.05
CA ASP A 56 -6.53 -7.21 -8.95
C ASP A 56 -7.39 -6.84 -7.73
N VAL A 57 -7.25 -5.61 -7.22
CA VAL A 57 -8.11 -5.07 -6.15
C VAL A 57 -9.30 -4.37 -6.80
N TYR A 58 -10.48 -4.99 -6.70
CA TYR A 58 -11.71 -4.51 -7.35
C TYR A 58 -12.74 -3.96 -6.37
N LEU A 59 -12.69 -4.40 -5.11
CA LEU A 59 -13.55 -3.90 -4.04
C LEU A 59 -12.69 -3.18 -3.02
N ILE A 60 -13.05 -1.95 -2.67
CA ILE A 60 -12.46 -1.21 -1.56
C ILE A 60 -13.63 -0.83 -0.66
N GLN A 61 -13.61 -1.29 0.58
CA GLN A 61 -14.69 -1.07 1.53
C GLN A 61 -14.13 -0.69 2.89
N LYS A 62 -14.79 0.26 3.57
CA LYS A 62 -14.46 0.52 4.98
C LYS A 62 -15.15 -0.49 5.87
N ILE A 63 -14.49 -0.96 6.92
CA ILE A 63 -15.07 -1.86 7.92
C ILE A 63 -16.29 -1.23 8.60
N GLU A 64 -16.30 0.10 8.71
CA GLU A 64 -17.42 0.90 9.22
C GLU A 64 -18.68 0.82 8.34
N ASP A 65 -18.53 0.49 7.04
CA ASP A 65 -19.63 0.36 6.08
C ASP A 65 -20.29 -1.02 6.11
N VAL A 66 -19.77 -1.97 6.91
CA VAL A 66 -20.40 -3.28 7.12
C VAL A 66 -21.46 -3.12 8.20
N HIS A 67 -22.70 -2.86 7.79
CA HIS A 67 -23.92 -2.84 8.62
C HIS A 67 -24.99 -3.75 8.03
#